data_AF-A0A3D1ES22-F1
#
_entry.id   AF-A0A3D1ES22-F1
#
_cell.length_a   1.000
_cell.length_b   1.000
_cell.length_c   1.000
_cell.angle_alpha   90.00
_cell.angle_beta   90.00
_cell.angle_gamma   90.00
#
_symmetry.space_group_name_H-M   'P 1'
#
loop_
_entity.id
_entity.type
_entity.pdbx_description
1 polymer ?
#
loop_
_entity_poly.entity_id
_entity_poly.type
_entity_poly.pdbx_seq_one_letter_code
_entity_poly.pdbx_strand_id
1 'polypeptide(L)'
;MFSMNRVQRVFCLLALATPATVSATESVARQWNELLLESIRNDFARPTVHARNLFHTSAAMWDAWSCFEDGPAPWLFSESVAPTGDLESSREAAISHAAFGLLTHRFAQSPGADTMLPAYETLMVSLGLDP
;
A
#
# COMPACT_ATOMS: atom_id res chain seq x y z
N MET A 1 53.41 -20.13 54.58
CA MET A 1 52.27 -21.06 54.53
C MET A 1 51.25 -20.47 53.56
N PHE A 2 50.93 -21.24 52.52
CA PHE A 2 50.23 -20.91 51.28
C PHE A 2 48.81 -20.32 51.45
N SER A 3 48.37 -19.47 50.52
CA SER A 3 47.10 -19.59 49.75
C SER A 3 46.83 -18.28 48.97
N MET A 4 47.17 -18.15 47.68
CA MET A 4 46.49 -18.64 46.47
C MET A 4 45.32 -17.75 46.02
N ASN A 5 45.63 -16.82 45.10
CA ASN A 5 44.68 -16.02 44.32
C ASN A 5 43.67 -16.91 43.59
N ARG A 6 42.38 -16.79 43.89
CA ARG A 6 41.31 -17.37 43.07
C ARG A 6 40.84 -16.35 42.03
N VAL A 7 41.34 -16.49 40.81
CA VAL A 7 40.79 -15.80 39.64
C VAL A 7 39.51 -16.52 39.23
N GLN A 8 38.36 -15.92 39.51
CA GLN A 8 37.05 -16.47 39.14
C GLN A 8 36.74 -16.04 37.70
N ARG A 9 36.92 -16.97 36.74
CA ARG A 9 36.55 -16.73 35.33
C ARG A 9 35.03 -16.79 35.19
N VAL A 10 34.40 -15.64 34.97
CA VAL A 10 32.97 -15.54 34.60
C VAL A 10 32.82 -15.96 33.15
N PHE A 11 32.09 -17.05 32.91
CA PHE A 11 31.74 -17.52 31.57
C PHE A 11 30.38 -16.89 31.20
N CYS A 12 30.40 -15.84 30.38
CA CYS A 12 29.17 -15.23 29.86
C CYS A 12 28.59 -16.12 28.75
N LEU A 13 27.43 -16.73 29.01
CA LEU A 13 26.58 -17.33 28.00
C LEU A 13 25.96 -16.21 27.14
N LEU A 14 26.36 -16.11 25.88
CA LEU A 14 25.71 -15.25 24.90
C LEU A 14 24.36 -15.88 24.52
N ALA A 15 23.26 -15.24 24.92
CA ALA A 15 21.94 -15.55 24.39
C ALA A 15 21.82 -14.97 22.97
N LEU A 16 21.75 -15.83 21.96
CA LEU A 16 21.42 -15.44 20.59
C LEU A 16 19.93 -15.06 20.55
N ALA A 17 19.65 -13.75 20.54
CA ALA A 17 18.31 -13.25 20.24
C ALA A 17 18.01 -13.47 18.75
N THR A 18 17.03 -14.30 18.44
CA THR A 18 16.49 -14.41 17.08
C THR A 18 15.70 -13.13 16.80
N PRO A 19 16.00 -12.37 15.72
CA PRO A 19 15.18 -11.23 15.36
C PRO A 19 13.78 -11.75 14.98
N ALA A 20 12.75 -11.24 15.65
CA ALA A 20 11.38 -11.41 15.17
C ALA A 20 11.24 -10.63 13.87
N THR A 21 11.06 -11.34 12.75
CA THR A 21 10.67 -10.72 11.49
C THR A 21 9.21 -10.32 11.60
N VAL A 22 8.94 -9.06 11.91
CA VAL A 22 7.61 -8.47 11.71
C VAL A 22 7.39 -8.39 10.20
N SER A 23 6.61 -9.32 9.64
CA SER A 23 6.07 -9.16 8.29
C SER A 23 4.94 -8.14 8.39
N ALA A 24 5.23 -6.86 8.15
CA ALA A 24 4.19 -5.85 8.00
C ALA A 24 3.41 -6.18 6.72
N THR A 25 2.11 -6.43 6.83
CA THR A 25 1.22 -6.53 5.66
C THR A 25 1.29 -5.20 4.90
N GLU A 26 1.51 -5.25 3.58
CA GLU A 26 1.53 -4.04 2.75
C GLU A 26 0.15 -3.37 2.76
N SER A 27 0.11 -2.04 2.95
CA SER A 27 -1.15 -1.30 2.89
C SER A 27 -1.79 -1.39 1.50
N VAL A 28 -3.12 -1.27 1.42
CA VAL A 28 -3.81 -1.31 0.11
C VAL A 28 -3.32 -0.21 -0.84
N ALA A 29 -2.99 0.98 -0.31
CA ALA A 29 -2.41 2.06 -1.10
C ALA A 29 -1.05 1.68 -1.71
N ARG A 30 -0.24 0.90 -0.98
CA ARG A 30 1.04 0.35 -1.48
C ARG A 30 0.79 -0.66 -2.60
N GLN A 31 -0.17 -1.55 -2.43
CA GLN A 31 -0.54 -2.57 -3.42
C GLN A 31 -1.02 -1.92 -4.73
N TRP A 32 -1.90 -0.91 -4.65
CA TRP A 32 -2.33 -0.13 -5.82
C TRP A 32 -1.21 0.65 -6.48
N ASN A 33 -0.28 1.19 -5.70
CA ASN A 33 0.90 1.87 -6.24
C ASN A 33 1.83 0.90 -7.00
N GLU A 34 2.01 -0.33 -6.52
CA GLU A 34 2.79 -1.34 -7.26
C GLU A 34 2.12 -1.72 -8.58
N LEU A 35 0.80 -1.92 -8.60
CA LEU A 35 0.08 -2.16 -9.85
C LEU A 35 0.18 -0.97 -10.81
N LEU A 36 0.09 0.27 -10.33
CA LEU A 36 0.30 1.46 -11.17
C LEU A 36 1.72 1.51 -11.75
N LEU A 37 2.74 1.24 -10.95
CA LEU A 37 4.13 1.19 -11.43
C LEU A 37 4.32 0.10 -12.47
N GLU A 38 3.72 -1.07 -12.27
CA GLU A 38 3.76 -2.16 -13.23
C GLU A 38 3.03 -1.79 -14.53
N SER A 39 1.89 -1.13 -14.46
CA SER A 39 1.19 -0.64 -15.64
C SER A 39 2.00 0.39 -16.43
N ILE A 40 2.75 1.25 -15.74
CA ILE A 40 3.68 2.18 -16.39
C ILE A 40 4.81 1.43 -17.12
N ARG A 41 5.34 0.34 -16.54
CA ARG A 41 6.38 -0.49 -17.18
C ARG A 41 5.87 -1.19 -18.45
N ASN A 42 4.59 -1.54 -18.47
CA ASN A 42 3.93 -2.22 -19.58
C ASN A 42 3.22 -1.27 -20.58
N ASP A 43 3.53 0.02 -20.53
CA ASP A 43 2.93 1.05 -21.41
C ASP A 43 3.99 1.77 -22.25
N PHE A 44 3.55 2.60 -23.21
CA PHE A 44 4.43 3.42 -24.03
C PHE A 44 5.27 4.39 -23.19
N ALA A 45 6.44 4.77 -23.71
CA ALA A 45 7.28 5.80 -23.11
C ALA A 45 6.63 7.19 -23.20
N ARG A 46 5.78 7.54 -22.23
CA ARG A 46 4.99 8.78 -22.18
C ARG A 46 5.13 9.49 -20.83
N PRO A 47 6.28 10.12 -20.53
CA PRO A 47 6.60 10.62 -19.19
C PRO A 47 5.56 11.57 -18.58
N THR A 48 4.96 12.45 -19.38
CA THR A 48 3.94 13.40 -18.91
C THR A 48 2.61 12.73 -18.58
N VAL A 49 2.26 11.65 -19.29
CA VAL A 49 1.09 10.82 -19.00
C VAL A 49 1.33 10.05 -17.70
N HIS A 50 2.50 9.44 -17.55
CA HIS A 50 2.86 8.66 -16.37
C HIS A 50 2.93 9.51 -15.10
N ALA A 51 3.53 10.70 -15.17
CA ALA A 51 3.54 11.64 -14.06
C ALA A 51 2.12 12.05 -13.63
N ARG A 52 1.22 12.28 -14.60
CA ARG A 52 -0.20 12.57 -14.33
C ARG A 52 -0.92 11.37 -13.70
N ASN A 53 -0.59 10.15 -14.10
CA ASN A 53 -1.17 8.93 -13.53
C ASN A 53 -0.74 8.76 -12.08
N LEU A 54 0.55 8.87 -11.79
CA LEU A 54 1.10 8.87 -10.44
C LEU A 54 0.42 9.90 -9.55
N PHE A 55 0.41 11.17 -9.96
CA PHE A 55 -0.18 12.23 -9.16
C PHE A 55 -1.68 12.02 -8.92
N HIS A 56 -2.46 11.77 -9.97
CA HIS A 56 -3.91 11.66 -9.81
C HIS A 56 -4.33 10.40 -9.05
N THR A 57 -3.60 9.28 -9.16
CA THR A 57 -3.90 8.09 -8.36
C THR A 57 -3.57 8.34 -6.89
N SER A 58 -2.42 8.95 -6.57
CA SER A 58 -2.11 9.33 -5.18
C SER A 58 -3.13 10.32 -4.61
N ALA A 59 -3.55 11.31 -5.38
CA ALA A 59 -4.57 12.27 -4.96
C ALA A 59 -5.94 11.61 -4.76
N ALA A 60 -6.36 10.69 -5.64
CA ALA A 60 -7.61 9.97 -5.48
C ALA A 60 -7.62 9.09 -4.22
N MET A 61 -6.52 8.41 -3.92
CA MET A 61 -6.38 7.63 -2.69
C MET A 61 -6.36 8.53 -1.44
N TRP A 62 -5.72 9.69 -1.51
CA TRP A 62 -5.72 10.69 -0.43
C TRP A 62 -7.14 11.19 -0.14
N ASP A 63 -7.85 11.60 -1.18
CA ASP A 63 -9.22 12.11 -1.06
C ASP A 63 -10.13 11.03 -0.47
N ALA A 64 -10.06 9.80 -0.98
CA ALA A 64 -10.84 8.66 -0.47
C ALA A 64 -10.57 8.35 1.01
N TRP A 65 -9.32 8.42 1.46
CA TRP A 65 -8.97 8.25 2.86
C TRP A 65 -9.48 9.41 3.73
N SER A 66 -9.35 10.64 3.22
CA SER A 66 -9.72 11.86 3.94
C SER A 66 -11.21 11.97 4.23
N CYS A 67 -12.07 11.28 3.48
CA CYS A 67 -13.51 11.24 3.71
C CYS A 67 -13.91 10.75 5.11
N PHE A 68 -13.00 10.03 5.79
CA PHE A 68 -13.22 9.43 7.10
C PHE A 68 -12.43 10.13 8.22
N GLU A 69 -11.91 11.32 7.97
CA GLU A 69 -11.07 12.07 8.91
C GLU A 69 -11.52 13.51 9.03
N ASP A 70 -11.47 14.03 10.26
CA ASP A 70 -11.70 15.44 10.52
C ASP A 70 -10.37 16.21 10.37
N GLY A 71 -10.33 17.18 9.47
CA GLY A 71 -9.23 18.15 9.37
C GLY A 71 -8.30 18.07 8.15
N PRO A 72 -8.00 16.89 7.55
CA PRO A 72 -7.28 16.85 6.28
C PRO A 72 -7.98 17.65 5.19
N ALA A 73 -7.21 18.42 4.42
CA ALA A 73 -7.72 19.07 3.22
C ALA A 73 -7.58 18.10 2.03
N PRO A 74 -8.69 17.64 1.44
CA PRO A 74 -8.64 16.87 0.20
C PRO A 74 -8.16 17.74 -0.96
N TRP A 75 -7.63 17.09 -1.99
CA TRP A 75 -7.16 17.73 -3.21
C TRP A 75 -8.32 18.19 -4.10
N LEU A 76 -9.31 17.33 -4.33
CA LEU A 76 -10.42 17.61 -5.24
C LEU A 76 -11.79 17.25 -4.65
N PHE A 77 -11.91 16.07 -4.04
CA PHE A 77 -13.18 15.55 -3.53
C PHE A 77 -13.27 15.73 -2.01
N SER A 78 -14.21 16.57 -1.57
CA SER A 78 -14.37 16.95 -0.15
C SER A 78 -15.75 16.60 0.38
N GLU A 79 -15.94 15.33 0.75
CA GLU A 79 -17.14 14.88 1.44
C GLU A 79 -16.75 14.09 2.68
N SER A 80 -17.52 14.26 3.76
CA SER A 80 -17.39 13.44 4.96
C SER A 80 -18.36 12.27 4.87
N VAL A 81 -17.86 11.06 5.09
CA VAL A 81 -18.63 9.82 4.99
C VAL A 81 -18.49 9.03 6.28
N ALA A 82 -19.62 8.56 6.82
CA ALA A 82 -19.59 7.65 7.96
C ALA A 82 -19.11 6.26 7.52
N PRO A 83 -18.18 5.62 8.24
CA PRO A 83 -17.73 4.27 7.91
C PRO A 83 -18.88 3.26 8.03
N THR A 84 -18.94 2.31 7.09
CA THR A 84 -19.86 1.19 7.16
C THR A 84 -19.17 0.01 7.83
N GLY A 85 -19.16 0.00 9.16
CA GLY A 85 -18.48 -1.03 9.96
C GLY A 85 -17.12 -0.55 10.46
N ASP A 86 -16.08 -1.36 10.26
CA ASP A 86 -14.72 -1.00 10.67
C ASP A 86 -14.18 0.17 9.83
N LEU A 87 -13.52 1.11 10.52
CA LEU A 87 -13.02 2.34 9.93
C LEU A 87 -11.92 2.07 8.91
N GLU A 88 -10.97 1.19 9.23
CA GLU A 88 -9.86 0.88 8.34
C GLU A 88 -10.36 0.10 7.12
N SER A 89 -11.24 -0.89 7.33
CA SER A 89 -11.88 -1.59 6.21
C SER A 89 -12.64 -0.64 5.27
N SER A 90 -13.35 0.36 5.81
CA SER A 90 -14.05 1.37 5.01
C SER A 90 -13.10 2.24 4.19
N ARG A 91 -11.95 2.61 4.77
CA ARG A 91 -10.88 3.35 4.08
C ARG A 91 -10.26 2.52 2.98
N GLU A 92 -9.92 1.27 3.30
CA GLU A 92 -9.27 0.37 2.35
C GLU A 92 -10.17 0.10 1.14
N ALA A 93 -11.47 -0.08 1.36
CA ALA A 93 -12.46 -0.20 0.30
C ALA A 93 -12.55 1.08 -0.55
N ALA A 94 -12.67 2.26 0.08
CA ALA A 94 -12.78 3.53 -0.63
C ALA A 94 -11.52 3.82 -1.48
N ILE A 95 -10.33 3.63 -0.91
CA ILE A 95 -9.05 3.74 -1.61
C ILE A 95 -9.02 2.80 -2.82
N SER A 96 -9.47 1.56 -2.63
CA SER A 96 -9.39 0.54 -3.66
C SER A 96 -10.32 0.81 -4.83
N HIS A 97 -11.57 1.21 -4.59
CA HIS A 97 -12.47 1.61 -5.67
C HIS A 97 -12.01 2.88 -6.40
N ALA A 98 -11.45 3.86 -5.67
CA ALA A 98 -10.91 5.07 -6.27
C ALA A 98 -9.71 4.76 -7.20
N ALA A 99 -8.79 3.91 -6.74
CA ALA A 99 -7.65 3.47 -7.54
C ALA A 99 -8.08 2.59 -8.72
N PHE A 100 -8.93 1.58 -8.50
CA PHE A 100 -9.44 0.69 -9.52
C PHE A 100 -10.10 1.47 -10.67
N GLY A 101 -11.08 2.31 -10.37
CA GLY A 101 -11.81 3.06 -11.40
C GLY A 101 -10.88 3.96 -12.21
N LEU A 102 -9.94 4.64 -11.55
CA LEU A 102 -8.99 5.51 -12.23
C LEU A 102 -8.01 4.75 -13.11
N LEU A 103 -7.40 3.67 -12.59
CA LEU A 103 -6.41 2.88 -13.33
C LEU A 103 -7.04 2.13 -14.49
N THR A 104 -8.22 1.52 -14.28
CA THR A 104 -9.00 0.87 -15.34
C THR A 104 -9.28 1.84 -16.48
N HIS A 105 -9.75 3.06 -16.17
CA HIS A 105 -9.99 4.07 -17.19
C HIS A 105 -8.71 4.47 -17.94
N ARG A 106 -7.60 4.71 -17.24
CA ARG A 106 -6.39 5.28 -17.85
C ARG A 106 -5.55 4.29 -18.62
N PHE A 107 -5.56 3.03 -18.23
CA PHE A 107 -4.79 1.98 -18.89
C PHE A 107 -5.63 1.13 -19.85
N ALA A 108 -6.94 1.39 -20.00
CA ALA A 108 -7.83 0.68 -20.93
C ALA A 108 -7.32 0.60 -22.37
N GLN A 109 -6.54 1.58 -22.83
CA GLN A 109 -5.97 1.61 -24.19
C GLN A 109 -4.44 1.51 -24.19
N SER A 110 -3.84 1.04 -23.10
CA SER A 110 -2.39 0.79 -23.04
C SER A 110 -2.04 -0.55 -23.70
N PRO A 111 -0.80 -0.74 -24.20
CA PRO A 111 -0.32 -2.03 -24.69
C PRO A 111 -0.45 -3.16 -23.67
N GLY A 112 -0.28 -2.86 -22.38
CA GLY A 112 -0.39 -3.82 -21.28
C GLY A 112 -1.82 -4.06 -20.77
N ALA A 113 -2.86 -3.50 -21.40
CA ALA A 113 -4.23 -3.55 -20.88
C ALA A 113 -4.72 -4.99 -20.63
N ASP A 114 -4.48 -5.90 -21.58
CA ASP A 114 -4.91 -7.31 -21.50
C ASP A 114 -4.27 -8.06 -20.32
N THR A 115 -3.17 -7.56 -19.77
CA THR A 115 -2.49 -8.11 -18.58
C THR A 115 -2.88 -7.35 -17.31
N MET A 116 -2.92 -6.02 -17.37
CA MET A 116 -3.07 -5.20 -16.18
C MET A 116 -4.52 -5.06 -15.72
N LEU A 117 -5.51 -5.01 -16.63
CA LEU A 117 -6.92 -4.92 -16.22
C LEU A 117 -7.37 -6.14 -15.40
N PRO A 118 -7.07 -7.40 -15.81
CA PRO A 118 -7.36 -8.56 -14.96
C PRO A 118 -6.59 -8.56 -13.64
N ALA A 119 -5.38 -7.98 -13.59
CA ALA A 119 -4.62 -7.85 -12.34
C ALA A 119 -5.29 -6.89 -11.36
N TYR A 120 -5.91 -5.80 -11.85
CA TYR A 120 -6.69 -4.89 -11.01
C TYR A 120 -7.94 -5.57 -10.44
N GLU A 121 -8.68 -6.32 -11.27
CA GLU A 121 -9.83 -7.12 -10.83
C GLU A 121 -9.41 -8.17 -9.80
N THR A 122 -8.27 -8.84 -10.04
CA THR A 122 -7.72 -9.84 -9.11
C THR A 122 -7.41 -9.21 -7.74
N LEU A 123 -6.85 -8.00 -7.72
CA LEU A 123 -6.61 -7.29 -6.46
C LEU A 123 -7.93 -6.98 -5.74
N MET A 124 -8.91 -6.42 -6.43
CA MET A 124 -10.24 -6.13 -5.86
C MET A 124 -10.86 -7.38 -5.22
N VAL A 125 -10.89 -8.50 -5.96
CA VAL A 125 -11.42 -9.77 -5.46
C VAL A 125 -10.60 -10.30 -4.28
N SER A 126 -9.28 -10.18 -4.31
CA SER A 126 -8.40 -10.63 -3.21
C SER A 126 -8.61 -9.85 -1.91
N LEU A 127 -9.04 -8.59 -2.01
CA LEU A 127 -9.41 -7.73 -0.89
C LEU A 127 -10.87 -7.95 -0.44
N GLY A 128 -11.61 -8.85 -1.10
CA GLY A 128 -13.02 -9.11 -0.81
C GLY A 128 -13.97 -8.02 -1.32
N LEU A 129 -13.55 -7.23 -2.31
CA LEU A 129 -14.30 -6.13 -2.91
C LEU A 129 -14.89 -6.54 -4.27
N ASP A 130 -15.94 -5.85 -4.69
CA ASP A 130 -16.56 -5.99 -6.02
C ASP A 130 -15.84 -5.05 -7.02
N PRO A 131 -15.23 -5.54 -8.11
CA PRO A 131 -14.53 -4.70 -9.08
C PRO A 131 -15.42 -3.63 -9.74
#